data_AF-A0A956YJZ0-F1
#
_entry.id   AF-A0A956YJZ0-F1
#
_cell.length_a   1.000
_cell.length_b   1.000
_cell.length_c   1.000
_cell.angle_alpha   90.00
_cell.angle_beta   90.00
_cell.angle_gamma   90.00
#
_symmetry.space_group_name_H-M   'P 1'
#
loop_
_entity.id
_entity.type
_entity.pdbx_description
1 polymer ?
#
loop_
_entity_poly.entity_id
_entity_poly.type
_entity_poly.pdbx_seq_one_letter_code
_entity_poly.pdbx_strand_id
1 'polypeptide(L)'
;AGRMQDHCLATAVNHPTVYIDFRNPKQDHHDFLGLVRLIRQQLNQPAYFNQLNEIINSYSDAPVGALSGLGQLRQNIVTSFNLEEIRTICLDITINYEELSGETLSARAVSLVAYCQRRQLLTTLITRCTELRTQLNWWDGLDAYRPNAPEVAQPVHAAITEDNLGFLRSDSAADQTRIERQINDAFFTALADLLTDNSPAVLLLDSYEAIKPDADRWLRQELLIRLRDSQLSKLVIIITGRQTPDLSDLNMSNLLVKTQLEPFDEAIVREYFEDRRKVTLGLDWRTILVTSGGVPGALAMMADHAMATTSADDDFFNDL
;
A
#
# COMPACT_ATOMS: atom_id res chain seq x y z
N ALA A 1 -12.32 1.15 -7.60
CA ALA A 1 -12.24 -0.22 -7.07
C ALA A 1 -12.79 -0.44 -5.64
N GLY A 2 -12.96 0.59 -4.78
CA GLY A 2 -13.44 0.38 -3.39
C GLY A 2 -14.70 -0.47 -3.23
N ARG A 3 -15.75 -0.21 -4.02
CA ARG A 3 -16.98 -1.02 -4.00
C ARG A 3 -16.78 -2.50 -4.37
N MET A 4 -15.79 -2.80 -5.22
CA MET A 4 -15.49 -4.18 -5.62
C MET A 4 -14.72 -4.90 -4.50
N GLN A 5 -13.81 -4.20 -3.82
CA GLN A 5 -13.19 -4.68 -2.60
C GLN A 5 -14.24 -4.97 -1.52
N ASP A 6 -15.17 -4.02 -1.28
CA ASP A 6 -16.26 -4.20 -0.32
C ASP A 6 -17.13 -5.42 -0.66
N HIS A 7 -17.39 -5.66 -1.95
CA HIS A 7 -18.14 -6.82 -2.41
C HIS A 7 -17.41 -8.14 -2.16
N CYS A 8 -16.12 -8.21 -2.45
CA CYS A 8 -15.33 -9.43 -2.22
C CYS A 8 -15.18 -9.73 -0.72
N LEU A 9 -15.14 -8.69 0.12
CA LEU A 9 -15.08 -8.81 1.58
C LEU A 9 -16.44 -9.03 2.25
N ALA A 10 -17.55 -8.86 1.52
CA ALA A 10 -18.88 -9.10 2.07
C ALA A 10 -18.99 -10.54 2.59
N THR A 11 -19.68 -10.74 3.71
CA THR A 11 -19.77 -12.04 4.41
C THR A 11 -20.26 -13.19 3.52
N ALA A 12 -21.06 -12.87 2.50
CA ALA A 12 -21.56 -13.86 1.53
C ALA A 12 -20.48 -14.41 0.57
N VAL A 13 -19.42 -13.62 0.31
CA VAL A 13 -18.33 -13.97 -0.62
C VAL A 13 -17.09 -14.37 0.17
N ASN A 14 -16.65 -13.49 1.09
CA ASN A 14 -15.55 -13.71 2.03
C ASN A 14 -14.26 -14.25 1.40
N HIS A 15 -13.85 -13.69 0.25
CA HIS A 15 -12.60 -14.06 -0.40
C HIS A 15 -11.45 -13.18 0.09
N PRO A 16 -10.26 -13.75 0.40
CA PRO A 16 -9.07 -12.95 0.65
C PRO A 16 -8.83 -12.00 -0.52
N THR A 17 -8.85 -10.70 -0.25
CA THR A 17 -8.84 -9.67 -1.30
C THR A 17 -7.72 -8.68 -1.06
N VAL A 18 -6.93 -8.44 -2.10
CA VAL A 18 -5.86 -7.46 -2.12
C VAL A 18 -6.23 -6.36 -3.10
N TYR A 19 -6.09 -5.11 -2.68
CA TYR A 19 -6.33 -3.93 -3.49
C TYR A 19 -5.08 -3.05 -3.60
N ILE A 20 -4.62 -2.85 -4.83
CA ILE A 20 -3.44 -2.04 -5.15
C ILE A 20 -3.86 -0.94 -6.12
N ASP A 21 -3.68 0.33 -5.73
CA ASP A 21 -3.84 1.49 -6.61
C ASP A 21 -2.46 2.07 -6.91
N PHE A 22 -1.99 1.90 -8.14
CA PHE A 22 -0.64 2.32 -8.53
C PHE A 22 -0.44 3.84 -8.53
N ARG A 23 -1.52 4.64 -8.41
CA ARG A 23 -1.43 6.10 -8.21
C ARG A 23 -1.34 6.50 -6.75
N ASN A 24 -1.68 5.60 -5.82
CA ASN A 24 -1.68 5.93 -4.40
C ASN A 24 -0.25 5.87 -3.84
N PRO A 25 0.39 7.02 -3.53
CA PRO A 25 1.77 7.04 -3.05
C PRO A 25 1.91 6.52 -1.61
N LYS A 26 0.80 6.28 -0.90
CA LYS A 26 0.82 5.71 0.46
C LYS A 26 0.97 4.20 0.46
N GLN A 27 0.73 3.54 -0.67
CA GLN A 27 0.94 2.11 -0.82
C GLN A 27 2.36 1.87 -1.30
N ASP A 28 3.07 0.97 -0.62
CA ASP A 28 4.43 0.58 -1.00
C ASP A 28 4.36 -0.43 -2.15
N HIS A 29 4.35 0.05 -3.38
CA HIS A 29 4.28 -0.76 -4.61
C HIS A 29 5.32 -0.36 -5.65
N HIS A 30 6.34 0.38 -5.23
CA HIS A 30 7.32 0.97 -6.15
C HIS A 30 8.27 -0.07 -6.76
N ASP A 31 8.56 -1.14 -6.02
CA ASP A 31 9.39 -2.27 -6.43
C ASP A 31 8.70 -3.60 -6.09
N PHE A 32 9.40 -4.71 -6.39
CA PHE A 32 8.87 -6.04 -6.16
C PHE A 32 8.67 -6.36 -4.67
N LEU A 33 9.58 -5.89 -3.80
CA LEU A 33 9.53 -6.22 -2.38
C LEU A 33 8.38 -5.47 -1.71
N GLY A 34 8.17 -4.20 -2.07
CA GLY A 34 7.00 -3.44 -1.68
C GLY A 34 5.71 -4.16 -2.08
N LEU A 35 5.60 -4.62 -3.34
CA LEU A 35 4.44 -5.39 -3.78
C LEU A 35 4.22 -6.68 -2.98
N VAL A 36 5.27 -7.47 -2.77
CA VAL A 36 5.21 -8.70 -1.96
C VAL A 36 4.73 -8.39 -0.54
N ARG A 37 5.29 -7.35 0.10
CA ARG A 37 4.90 -6.89 1.44
C ARG A 37 3.45 -6.45 1.48
N LEU A 38 3.02 -5.65 0.51
CA LEU A 38 1.67 -5.12 0.40
C LEU A 38 0.64 -6.24 0.22
N ILE A 39 0.91 -7.19 -0.69
CA ILE A 39 0.03 -8.34 -0.93
C ILE A 39 -0.07 -9.19 0.34
N ARG A 40 1.06 -9.56 0.94
CA ARG A 40 1.12 -10.32 2.20
C ARG A 40 0.30 -9.64 3.30
N GLN A 41 0.51 -8.34 3.51
CA GLN A 41 -0.17 -7.56 4.55
C GLN A 41 -1.69 -7.54 4.33
N GLN A 42 -2.15 -7.33 3.10
CA GLN A 42 -3.58 -7.24 2.81
C GLN A 42 -4.29 -8.59 2.82
N LEU A 43 -3.59 -9.70 2.53
CA LEU A 43 -4.15 -11.03 2.69
C LEU A 43 -4.46 -11.35 4.16
N ASN A 44 -3.75 -10.73 5.11
CA ASN A 44 -3.99 -10.86 6.55
C ASN A 44 -4.02 -12.32 7.05
N GLN A 45 -3.13 -13.16 6.52
CA GLN A 45 -2.99 -14.58 6.86
C GLN A 45 -1.56 -14.88 7.33
N PRO A 46 -1.10 -14.31 8.46
CA PRO A 46 0.32 -14.28 8.83
C PRO A 46 0.95 -15.68 8.98
N ALA A 47 0.16 -16.69 9.37
CA ALA A 47 0.63 -18.06 9.55
C ALA A 47 1.27 -18.65 8.29
N TYR A 48 0.74 -18.34 7.10
CA TYR A 48 1.27 -18.83 5.82
C TYR A 48 2.59 -18.16 5.44
N PHE A 49 2.85 -16.95 5.93
CA PHE A 49 3.96 -16.11 5.47
C PHE A 49 5.12 -16.02 6.49
N ASN A 50 5.15 -16.88 7.52
CA ASN A 50 6.23 -16.88 8.50
C ASN A 50 7.61 -17.16 7.86
N GLN A 51 7.70 -18.17 6.99
CA GLN A 51 8.96 -18.49 6.29
C GLN A 51 9.40 -17.35 5.38
N LEU A 52 8.46 -16.68 4.70
CA LEU A 52 8.75 -15.48 3.91
C LEU A 52 9.35 -14.38 4.78
N ASN A 53 8.75 -14.10 5.95
CA ASN A 53 9.26 -13.10 6.88
C ASN A 53 10.68 -13.46 7.35
N GLU A 54 10.93 -14.73 7.70
CA GLU A 54 12.27 -15.20 8.11
C GLU A 54 13.31 -14.94 7.02
N ILE A 55 12.99 -15.26 5.76
CA ILE A 55 13.88 -15.03 4.61
C ILE A 55 14.12 -13.54 4.41
N ILE A 56 13.06 -12.72 4.33
CA ILE A 56 13.20 -11.26 4.19
C ILE A 56 14.05 -10.69 5.33
N ASN A 57 13.80 -11.13 6.56
CA ASN A 57 14.48 -10.65 7.75
C ASN A 57 15.95 -11.07 7.79
N SER A 58 16.31 -12.25 7.27
CA SER A 58 17.70 -12.72 7.18
C SER A 58 18.56 -11.87 6.24
N TYR A 59 17.93 -11.24 5.24
CA TYR A 59 18.57 -10.31 4.30
C TYR A 59 18.31 -8.84 4.63
N SER A 60 17.52 -8.58 5.68
CA SER A 60 17.22 -7.25 6.16
C SER A 60 18.14 -6.86 7.31
N ASP A 61 18.44 -5.58 7.36
CA ASP A 61 19.64 -5.07 7.97
C ASP A 61 19.58 -4.82 9.48
N ALA A 62 18.71 -5.53 10.18
CA ALA A 62 18.41 -5.20 11.55
C ALA A 62 18.21 -6.45 12.43
N PRO A 63 18.74 -6.45 13.65
CA PRO A 63 18.57 -7.57 14.58
C PRO A 63 17.13 -7.64 15.08
N VAL A 64 16.54 -8.84 15.03
CA VAL A 64 15.12 -9.15 15.28
C VAL A 64 14.55 -8.51 16.57
N GLY A 65 15.36 -8.32 17.61
CA GLY A 65 14.95 -7.64 18.86
C GLY A 65 14.93 -6.10 18.81
N ALA A 66 15.70 -5.47 17.92
CA ALA A 66 15.67 -4.01 17.76
C ALA A 66 14.44 -3.53 16.96
N LEU A 67 13.82 -4.41 16.17
CA LEU A 67 12.88 -4.03 15.10
C LEU A 67 11.43 -3.82 15.54
N SER A 68 10.92 -4.68 16.43
CA SER A 68 9.65 -4.40 17.12
C SER A 68 9.72 -3.04 17.84
N GLY A 69 10.89 -2.75 18.41
CA GLY A 69 11.14 -1.49 19.09
C GLY A 69 11.37 -0.27 18.17
N LEU A 70 11.96 -0.42 16.98
CA LEU A 70 12.07 0.69 16.01
C LEU A 70 10.70 1.03 15.41
N GLY A 71 9.86 0.03 15.16
CA GLY A 71 8.46 0.22 14.78
C GLY A 71 7.69 1.00 15.84
N GLN A 72 7.80 0.56 17.10
CA GLN A 72 7.22 1.25 18.26
C GLN A 72 7.75 2.68 18.40
N LEU A 73 9.07 2.90 18.25
CA LEU A 73 9.68 4.23 18.29
C LEU A 73 9.11 5.14 17.20
N ARG A 74 9.01 4.64 15.95
CA ARG A 74 8.40 5.40 14.84
C ARG A 74 6.96 5.77 15.16
N GLN A 75 6.15 4.80 15.61
CA GLN A 75 4.74 5.03 15.92
C GLN A 75 4.58 6.03 17.07
N ASN A 76 5.41 5.93 18.10
CA ASN A 76 5.43 6.85 19.22
C ASN A 76 5.79 8.27 18.76
N ILE A 77 6.77 8.42 17.86
CA ILE A 77 7.14 9.72 17.28
C ILE A 77 5.96 10.31 16.49
N VAL A 78 5.34 9.53 15.62
CA VAL A 78 4.18 9.98 14.80
C VAL A 78 2.98 10.36 15.66
N THR A 79 2.76 9.65 16.77
CA THR A 79 1.59 9.90 17.64
C THR A 79 1.81 11.08 18.59
N SER A 80 3.07 11.38 18.93
CA SER A 80 3.40 12.32 20.01
C SER A 80 3.94 13.66 19.55
N PHE A 81 4.35 13.76 18.28
CA PHE A 81 4.95 14.96 17.71
C PHE A 81 4.28 15.38 16.40
N ASN A 82 4.32 16.69 16.12
CA ASN A 82 4.03 17.24 14.80
C ASN A 82 5.31 17.53 14.00
N LEU A 83 5.18 17.98 12.74
CA LEU A 83 6.31 18.21 11.84
C LEU A 83 7.30 19.27 12.35
N GLU A 84 6.81 20.35 12.96
CA GLU A 84 7.67 21.40 13.51
C GLU A 84 8.46 20.88 14.71
N GLU A 85 7.84 20.06 15.57
CA GLU A 85 8.54 19.42 16.68
C GLU A 85 9.60 18.44 16.20
N ILE A 86 9.34 17.67 15.13
CA ILE A 86 10.37 16.81 14.51
C ILE A 86 11.53 17.66 13.99
N ARG A 87 11.27 18.81 13.37
CA ARG A 87 12.31 19.74 12.92
C ARG A 87 13.15 20.24 14.09
N THR A 88 12.53 20.60 15.21
CA THR A 88 13.25 20.98 16.44
C THR A 88 14.08 19.82 16.99
N ILE A 89 13.55 18.60 17.05
CA ILE A 89 14.30 17.41 17.50
C ILE A 89 15.52 17.20 16.61
N CYS A 90 15.37 17.31 15.28
CA CYS A 90 16.49 17.17 14.34
C CYS A 90 17.57 18.21 14.63
N LEU A 91 17.20 19.46 14.87
CA LEU A 91 18.13 20.53 15.22
C LEU A 91 18.88 20.21 16.53
N ASP A 92 18.16 19.77 17.57
CA ASP A 92 18.72 19.45 18.89
C ASP A 92 19.74 18.31 18.84
N ILE A 93 19.53 17.32 17.95
CA ILE A 93 20.44 16.19 17.76
C ILE A 93 21.39 16.39 16.56
N THR A 94 21.54 17.63 16.07
CA THR A 94 22.45 18.02 14.98
C THR A 94 22.24 17.26 13.66
N ILE A 95 20.99 16.94 13.34
CA ILE A 95 20.57 16.39 12.05
C ILE A 95 19.95 17.51 11.21
N ASN A 96 20.39 17.61 9.95
CA ASN A 96 19.76 18.52 9.00
C ASN A 96 18.38 17.97 8.61
N TYR A 97 17.31 18.66 9.00
CA TYR A 97 15.94 18.24 8.72
C TYR A 97 15.71 18.03 7.22
N GLU A 98 16.31 18.84 6.36
CA GLU A 98 16.16 18.76 4.89
C GLU A 98 16.77 17.49 4.28
N GLU A 99 17.66 16.78 5.00
CA GLU A 99 18.22 15.50 4.55
C GLU A 99 17.22 14.33 4.72
N LEU A 100 16.16 14.52 5.50
CA LEU A 100 15.14 13.49 5.69
C LEU A 100 14.22 13.41 4.47
N SER A 101 13.87 12.20 4.06
CA SER A 101 12.96 11.94 2.95
C SER A 101 11.48 12.03 3.36
N GLY A 102 10.63 12.41 2.41
CA GLY A 102 9.16 12.46 2.55
C GLY A 102 8.60 13.83 2.97
N GLU A 103 7.30 14.04 2.74
CA GLU A 103 6.62 15.30 3.09
C GLU A 103 5.64 15.14 4.26
N THR A 104 5.25 13.90 4.56
CA THR A 104 4.31 13.61 5.64
C THR A 104 5.05 13.34 6.96
N LEU A 105 4.35 13.56 8.07
CA LEU A 105 4.85 13.24 9.42
C LEU A 105 5.35 11.81 9.53
N SER A 106 4.56 10.85 9.02
CA SER A 106 4.92 9.43 9.03
C SER A 106 6.17 9.17 8.22
N ALA A 107 6.29 9.74 7.02
CA ALA A 107 7.47 9.55 6.18
C ALA A 107 8.72 10.15 6.83
N ARG A 108 8.61 11.35 7.43
CA ARG A 108 9.71 12.00 8.16
C ARG A 108 10.14 11.23 9.40
N ALA A 109 9.19 10.71 10.17
CA ALA A 109 9.49 9.87 11.34
C ALA A 109 10.22 8.58 10.94
N VAL A 110 9.78 7.92 9.86
CA VAL A 110 10.48 6.75 9.30
C VAL A 110 11.90 7.12 8.88
N SER A 111 12.05 8.21 8.13
CA SER A 111 13.34 8.68 7.63
C SER A 111 14.29 9.06 8.76
N LEU A 112 13.80 9.75 9.80
CA LEU A 112 14.56 10.13 10.99
C LEU A 112 15.09 8.92 11.74
N VAL A 113 14.22 7.94 12.04
CA VAL A 113 14.64 6.73 12.75
C VAL A 113 15.67 5.94 11.93
N ALA A 114 15.46 5.82 10.62
CA ALA A 114 16.42 5.16 9.73
C ALA A 114 17.77 5.90 9.65
N TYR A 115 17.74 7.24 9.59
CA TYR A 115 18.94 8.07 9.60
C TYR A 115 19.74 7.88 10.90
N CYS A 116 19.06 7.97 12.05
CA CYS A 116 19.67 7.76 13.35
C CYS A 116 20.22 6.35 13.50
N GLN A 117 19.54 5.32 12.98
CA GLN A 117 20.02 3.95 13.00
C GLN A 117 21.34 3.80 12.23
N ARG A 118 21.41 4.31 10.98
CA ARG A 118 22.61 4.22 10.14
C ARG A 118 23.83 4.90 10.75
N ARG A 119 23.61 5.97 11.52
CA ARG A 119 24.68 6.76 12.16
C ARG A 119 24.90 6.45 13.64
N GLN A 120 24.25 5.41 14.17
CA GLN A 120 24.33 5.03 15.59
C GLN A 120 23.90 6.16 16.56
N LEU A 121 22.96 7.01 16.13
CA LEU A 121 22.41 8.14 16.90
C LEU A 121 21.07 7.81 17.60
N LEU A 122 20.60 6.55 17.55
CA LEU A 122 19.32 6.15 18.14
C LEU A 122 19.22 6.49 19.63
N THR A 123 20.28 6.23 20.40
CA THR A 123 20.30 6.54 21.84
C THR A 123 20.12 8.04 22.10
N THR A 124 20.72 8.89 21.28
CA THR A 124 20.60 10.36 21.37
C THR A 124 19.18 10.80 21.05
N LEU A 125 18.59 10.27 19.96
CA LEU A 125 17.20 10.54 19.60
C LEU A 125 16.24 10.16 20.73
N ILE A 126 16.41 8.96 21.30
CA ILE A 126 15.49 8.43 22.31
C ILE A 126 15.64 9.17 23.63
N THR A 127 16.88 9.53 24.01
CA THR A 127 17.14 10.41 25.15
C THR A 127 16.37 11.72 24.99
N ARG A 128 16.47 12.33 23.80
CA ARG A 128 15.78 13.60 23.52
C ARG A 128 14.26 13.45 23.53
N CYS A 129 13.71 12.41 22.93
CA CYS A 129 12.28 12.13 22.98
C CYS A 129 11.79 11.91 24.42
N THR A 130 12.57 11.21 25.24
CA THR A 130 12.28 10.94 26.66
C THR A 130 12.27 12.23 27.49
N GLU A 131 13.21 13.14 27.25
CA GLU A 131 13.22 14.46 27.90
C GLU A 131 11.96 15.27 27.54
N LEU A 132 11.55 15.24 26.27
CA LEU A 132 10.41 16.01 25.78
C LEU A 132 9.07 15.43 26.21
N ARG A 133 8.95 14.10 26.36
CA ARG A 133 7.76 13.43 26.92
C ARG A 133 8.21 12.27 27.82
N THR A 134 8.35 12.57 29.10
CA THR A 134 8.81 11.62 30.12
C THR A 134 7.80 10.51 30.43
N GLN A 135 6.54 10.68 30.03
CA GLN A 135 5.44 9.77 30.35
C GLN A 135 5.29 8.61 29.36
N LEU A 136 5.97 8.68 28.22
CA LEU A 136 5.87 7.68 27.17
C LEU A 136 7.04 6.71 27.25
N ASN A 137 6.74 5.42 27.11
CA ASN A 137 7.77 4.43 26.89
C ASN A 137 8.19 4.46 25.42
N TRP A 138 9.32 5.10 25.15
CA TRP A 138 9.80 5.35 23.80
C TRP A 138 10.34 4.10 23.10
N TRP A 139 10.97 3.19 23.85
CA TRP A 139 11.60 1.99 23.31
C TRP A 139 11.97 0.97 24.39
N ASP A 140 11.34 -0.21 24.34
CA ASP A 140 11.66 -1.34 25.23
C ASP A 140 12.95 -2.11 24.82
N GLY A 141 13.47 -1.86 23.61
CA GLY A 141 14.60 -2.59 23.03
C GLY A 141 15.97 -1.93 23.20
N LEU A 142 16.10 -0.87 24.00
CA LEU A 142 17.34 -0.10 24.15
C LEU A 142 18.51 -0.97 24.67
N ASP A 143 18.21 -2.01 25.45
CA ASP A 143 19.21 -2.97 25.94
C ASP A 143 19.84 -3.82 24.81
N ALA A 144 19.12 -4.06 23.70
CA ALA A 144 19.63 -4.81 22.54
C ALA A 144 20.64 -4.00 21.70
N TYR A 145 20.72 -2.69 21.90
CA TYR A 145 21.60 -1.77 21.14
C TYR A 145 22.78 -1.24 21.94
N ARG A 146 22.97 -1.70 23.20
CA ARG A 146 24.19 -1.40 23.94
C ARG A 146 25.36 -2.11 23.24
N PRO A 147 26.43 -1.40 22.82
CA PRO A 147 27.55 -1.98 22.07
C PRO A 147 28.37 -3.05 22.84
N ASN A 148 27.98 -3.41 24.06
CA ASN A 148 28.59 -4.45 24.91
C ASN A 148 27.54 -5.36 25.58
N ALA A 149 26.30 -5.42 25.09
CA ALA A 149 25.31 -6.35 25.64
C ALA A 149 25.77 -7.79 25.36
N PRO A 150 25.76 -8.70 26.36
CA PRO A 150 25.99 -10.11 26.09
C PRO A 150 24.95 -10.57 25.07
N GLU A 151 25.42 -11.25 24.03
CA GLU A 151 24.63 -11.81 22.93
C GLU A 151 23.46 -12.62 23.54
N VAL A 152 22.30 -11.97 23.67
CA VAL A 152 21.12 -12.61 24.25
C VAL A 152 20.72 -13.68 23.25
N ALA A 153 20.80 -14.93 23.67
CA ALA A 153 20.43 -16.08 22.88
C ALA A 153 19.11 -15.81 22.14
N GLN A 154 19.17 -15.87 20.81
CA GLN A 154 18.00 -15.71 19.96
C GLN A 154 16.87 -16.61 20.48
N PRO A 155 15.65 -16.07 20.69
CA PRO A 155 14.55 -16.90 21.13
C PRO A 155 14.28 -17.95 20.05
N VAL A 156 14.40 -19.21 20.46
CA VAL A 156 14.15 -20.38 19.64
C VAL A 156 12.66 -20.40 19.30
N HIS A 157 12.32 -20.35 18.01
CA HIS A 157 11.00 -20.65 17.43
C HIS A 157 9.77 -19.96 18.07
N ALA A 158 9.82 -18.66 18.33
CA ALA A 158 8.58 -17.86 18.30
C ALA A 158 8.31 -17.50 16.84
N ALA A 159 7.09 -17.77 16.34
CA ALA A 159 6.69 -17.43 14.97
C ALA A 159 7.06 -15.98 14.66
N ILE A 160 7.99 -15.76 13.74
CA ILE A 160 8.38 -14.41 13.32
C ILE A 160 7.24 -13.88 12.45
N THR A 161 6.23 -13.33 13.11
CA THR A 161 5.02 -12.80 12.45
C THR A 161 5.27 -11.46 11.76
N GLU A 162 6.38 -10.79 12.05
CA GLU A 162 6.66 -9.43 11.57
C GLU A 162 7.89 -9.36 10.66
N ASP A 163 7.70 -8.67 9.53
CA ASP A 163 8.76 -8.25 8.61
C ASP A 163 9.43 -6.99 9.16
N ASN A 164 10.75 -6.96 9.10
CA ASN A 164 11.59 -5.89 9.60
C ASN A 164 11.48 -4.58 8.79
N LEU A 165 10.78 -4.60 7.64
CA LEU A 165 10.62 -3.47 6.71
C LEU A 165 11.95 -2.84 6.27
N GLY A 166 13.05 -3.58 6.41
CA GLY A 166 14.37 -3.16 5.99
C GLY A 166 14.53 -3.19 4.48
N PHE A 167 15.53 -2.46 3.99
CA PHE A 167 16.05 -2.65 2.64
C PHE A 167 16.85 -3.96 2.60
N LEU A 168 16.81 -4.66 1.47
CA LEU A 168 17.62 -5.85 1.25
C LEU A 168 19.09 -5.45 1.13
N ARG A 169 19.97 -6.14 1.86
CA ARG A 169 21.41 -6.05 1.65
C ARG A 169 21.85 -7.01 0.58
N SER A 170 22.58 -6.51 -0.42
CA SER A 170 23.33 -7.33 -1.36
C SER A 170 24.70 -6.70 -1.61
N ASP A 171 25.75 -7.48 -1.43
CA ASP A 171 27.13 -7.03 -1.72
C ASP A 171 27.44 -7.03 -3.23
N SER A 172 26.59 -7.68 -4.03
CA SER A 172 26.72 -7.77 -5.48
C SER A 172 25.36 -7.91 -6.18
N ALA A 173 25.30 -7.61 -7.48
CA ALA A 173 24.10 -7.82 -8.30
C ALA A 173 23.71 -9.31 -8.43
N ALA A 174 24.69 -10.22 -8.34
CA ALA A 174 24.43 -11.65 -8.33
C ALA A 174 23.76 -12.09 -7.01
N ASP A 175 24.19 -11.52 -5.88
CA ASP A 175 23.55 -11.73 -4.59
C ASP A 175 22.14 -11.17 -4.56
N GLN A 176 21.92 -9.98 -5.13
CA GLN A 176 20.59 -9.39 -5.24
C GLN A 176 19.65 -10.34 -5.98
N THR A 177 20.00 -10.77 -7.19
CA THR A 177 19.18 -11.72 -7.98
C THR A 177 18.88 -13.01 -7.20
N ARG A 178 19.85 -13.53 -6.44
CA ARG A 178 19.67 -14.73 -5.61
C ARG A 178 18.66 -14.48 -4.48
N ILE A 179 18.78 -13.35 -3.78
CA ILE A 179 17.89 -12.96 -2.69
C ILE A 179 16.47 -12.75 -3.22
N GLU A 180 16.32 -12.02 -4.32
CA GLU A 180 15.03 -11.80 -4.98
C GLU A 180 14.34 -13.12 -5.35
N ARG A 181 15.09 -14.07 -5.93
CA ARG A 181 14.56 -15.41 -6.23
C ARG A 181 14.09 -16.13 -4.97
N GLN A 182 14.88 -16.14 -3.90
CA GLN A 182 14.49 -16.83 -2.65
C GLN A 182 13.24 -16.21 -2.01
N ILE A 183 13.13 -14.87 -2.02
CA ILE A 183 11.94 -14.17 -1.53
C ILE A 183 10.73 -14.54 -2.39
N ASN A 184 10.86 -14.52 -3.72
CA ASN A 184 9.79 -14.91 -4.64
C ASN A 184 9.35 -16.35 -4.43
N ASP A 185 10.30 -17.29 -4.36
CA ASP A 185 9.99 -18.71 -4.17
C ASP A 185 9.24 -18.94 -2.85
N ALA A 186 9.68 -18.30 -1.76
CA ALA A 186 9.00 -18.38 -0.46
C ALA A 186 7.61 -17.74 -0.50
N PHE A 187 7.47 -16.57 -1.14
CA PHE A 187 6.19 -15.87 -1.27
C PHE A 187 5.17 -16.71 -2.07
N PHE A 188 5.59 -17.28 -3.21
CA PHE A 188 4.68 -18.07 -4.05
C PHE A 188 4.35 -19.42 -3.43
N THR A 189 5.28 -20.02 -2.67
CA THR A 189 4.98 -21.23 -1.87
C THR A 189 3.89 -20.92 -0.85
N ALA A 190 4.07 -19.85 -0.05
CA ALA A 190 3.08 -19.42 0.93
C ALA A 190 1.72 -19.07 0.31
N LEU A 191 1.73 -18.39 -0.84
CA LEU A 191 0.50 -18.04 -1.56
C LEU A 191 -0.21 -19.28 -2.11
N ALA A 192 0.54 -20.24 -2.66
CA ALA A 192 -0.04 -21.49 -3.16
C ALA A 192 -0.64 -22.34 -2.02
N ASP A 193 0.02 -22.41 -0.87
CA ASP A 193 -0.50 -23.08 0.33
C ASP A 193 -1.79 -22.40 0.81
N LEU A 194 -1.79 -21.07 0.91
CA LEU A 194 -2.97 -20.28 1.27
C LEU A 194 -4.14 -20.57 0.33
N LEU A 195 -3.89 -20.57 -0.98
CA LEU A 195 -4.91 -20.85 -1.99
C LEU A 195 -5.40 -22.30 -1.93
N THR A 196 -4.53 -23.25 -1.58
CA THR A 196 -4.90 -24.66 -1.45
C THR A 196 -5.91 -24.84 -0.31
N ASP A 197 -5.61 -24.26 0.84
CA ASP A 197 -6.41 -24.40 2.06
C ASP A 197 -7.68 -23.54 2.09
N ASN A 198 -7.68 -22.40 1.38
CA ASN A 198 -8.78 -21.43 1.43
C ASN A 198 -9.61 -21.37 0.13
N SER A 199 -10.63 -20.51 0.18
CA SER A 199 -11.36 -20.06 -1.00
C SER A 199 -10.46 -19.26 -1.95
N PRO A 200 -10.86 -19.06 -3.22
CA PRO A 200 -10.12 -18.22 -4.15
C PRO A 200 -9.71 -16.87 -3.55
N ALA A 201 -8.51 -16.41 -3.87
CA ALA A 201 -8.06 -15.07 -3.51
C ALA A 201 -8.18 -14.15 -4.74
N VAL A 202 -8.45 -12.86 -4.48
CA VAL A 202 -8.68 -11.87 -5.52
C VAL A 202 -7.66 -10.74 -5.39
N LEU A 203 -6.92 -10.44 -6.47
CA LEU A 203 -6.04 -9.29 -6.57
C LEU A 203 -6.67 -8.25 -7.50
N LEU A 204 -6.94 -7.07 -6.96
CA LEU A 204 -7.53 -5.93 -7.63
C LEU A 204 -6.43 -4.89 -7.89
N LEU A 205 -6.04 -4.75 -9.15
CA LEU A 205 -4.95 -3.88 -9.59
C LEU A 205 -5.55 -2.69 -10.34
N ASP A 206 -5.61 -1.53 -9.69
CA ASP A 206 -6.23 -0.34 -10.24
C ASP A 206 -5.21 0.66 -10.75
N SER A 207 -5.60 1.36 -11.82
CA SER A 207 -4.79 2.34 -12.54
C SER A 207 -3.45 1.77 -12.99
N TYR A 208 -3.52 0.58 -13.61
CA TYR A 208 -2.35 -0.16 -14.07
C TYR A 208 -1.41 0.65 -14.95
N GLU A 209 -1.90 1.63 -15.73
CA GLU A 209 -1.07 2.53 -16.52
C GLU A 209 -0.06 3.36 -15.69
N ALA A 210 -0.25 3.47 -14.36
CA ALA A 210 0.64 4.19 -13.45
C ALA A 210 1.68 3.30 -12.78
N ILE A 211 1.70 1.99 -13.07
CA ILE A 211 2.65 1.02 -12.50
C ILE A 211 4.11 1.43 -12.79
N LYS A 212 5.00 1.19 -11.82
CA LYS A 212 6.43 1.44 -12.00
C LYS A 212 7.08 0.30 -12.80
N PRO A 213 8.15 0.56 -13.59
CA PRO A 213 8.76 -0.47 -14.44
C PRO A 213 9.21 -1.73 -13.70
N ASP A 214 9.76 -1.61 -12.48
CA ASP A 214 10.21 -2.78 -11.72
C ASP A 214 9.04 -3.60 -11.15
N ALA A 215 7.97 -2.92 -10.72
CA ALA A 215 6.71 -3.54 -10.31
C ALA A 215 6.02 -4.27 -11.49
N ASP A 216 5.95 -3.64 -12.68
CA ASP A 216 5.41 -4.24 -13.90
C ASP A 216 6.23 -5.45 -14.34
N ARG A 217 7.57 -5.34 -14.29
CA ARG A 217 8.48 -6.46 -14.58
C ARG A 217 8.18 -7.65 -13.68
N TRP A 218 8.13 -7.43 -12.35
CA TRP A 218 7.83 -8.51 -11.41
C TRP A 218 6.45 -9.11 -11.66
N LEU A 219 5.43 -8.28 -11.85
CA LEU A 219 4.07 -8.75 -12.07
C LEU A 219 3.97 -9.64 -13.32
N ARG A 220 4.58 -9.21 -14.43
CA ARG A 220 4.58 -9.96 -15.69
C ARG A 220 5.42 -11.21 -15.62
N GLN A 221 6.65 -11.10 -15.13
CA GLN A 221 7.65 -12.16 -15.21
C GLN A 221 7.56 -13.17 -14.07
N GLU A 222 6.97 -12.81 -12.93
CA GLU A 222 6.86 -13.70 -11.79
C GLU A 222 5.41 -14.12 -11.52
N LEU A 223 4.51 -13.16 -11.31
CA LEU A 223 3.12 -13.46 -10.89
C LEU A 223 2.27 -14.02 -12.04
N LEU A 224 2.20 -13.32 -13.17
CA LEU A 224 1.35 -13.72 -14.30
C LEU A 224 1.83 -15.01 -14.99
N ILE A 225 3.14 -15.23 -15.05
CA ILE A 225 3.70 -16.49 -15.56
C ILE A 225 3.25 -17.68 -14.70
N ARG A 226 3.30 -17.57 -13.37
CA ARG A 226 2.84 -18.65 -12.48
C ARG A 226 1.33 -18.88 -12.57
N LEU A 227 0.54 -17.82 -12.79
CA LEU A 227 -0.89 -17.94 -13.06
C LEU A 227 -1.14 -18.67 -14.39
N ARG A 228 -0.43 -18.29 -15.46
CA ARG A 228 -0.49 -18.96 -16.77
C ARG A 228 -0.17 -20.44 -16.66
N ASP A 229 0.86 -20.77 -15.92
CA ASP A 229 1.35 -22.14 -15.74
C ASP A 229 0.53 -22.92 -14.69
N SER A 230 -0.63 -22.38 -14.27
CA SER A 230 -1.59 -22.99 -13.35
C SER A 230 -1.05 -23.30 -11.95
N GLN A 231 0.06 -22.68 -11.54
CA GLN A 231 0.61 -22.82 -10.19
C GLN A 231 -0.23 -22.08 -9.14
N LEU A 232 -1.06 -21.12 -9.57
CA LEU A 232 -1.93 -20.30 -8.72
C LEU A 232 -3.40 -20.39 -9.19
N SER A 233 -3.90 -21.61 -9.39
CA SER A 233 -5.18 -21.88 -10.09
C SER A 233 -6.44 -21.28 -9.43
N LYS A 234 -6.38 -20.96 -8.14
CA LYS A 234 -7.47 -20.30 -7.39
C LYS A 234 -7.25 -18.80 -7.20
N LEU A 235 -6.24 -18.22 -7.86
CA LEU A 235 -6.00 -16.78 -7.84
C LEU A 235 -6.75 -16.11 -8.99
N VAL A 236 -7.55 -15.10 -8.67
CA VAL A 236 -8.19 -14.24 -9.67
C VAL A 236 -7.51 -12.88 -9.64
N ILE A 237 -7.05 -12.40 -10.78
CA ILE A 237 -6.46 -11.06 -10.92
C ILE A 237 -7.37 -10.22 -11.80
N ILE A 238 -7.80 -9.07 -11.28
CA ILE A 238 -8.57 -8.08 -12.02
C ILE A 238 -7.69 -6.85 -12.20
N ILE A 239 -7.38 -6.54 -13.46
CA ILE A 239 -6.59 -5.36 -13.83
C ILE A 239 -7.53 -4.29 -14.38
N THR A 240 -7.55 -3.12 -13.76
CA THR A 240 -8.32 -1.95 -14.21
C THR A 240 -7.39 -0.80 -14.56
N GLY A 241 -7.76 -0.05 -15.58
CA GLY A 241 -6.98 1.07 -16.08
C GLY A 241 -7.63 1.73 -17.28
N ARG A 242 -7.07 2.86 -17.71
CA ARG A 242 -7.51 3.56 -18.94
C ARG A 242 -7.02 2.86 -20.21
N GLN A 243 -5.96 2.08 -20.10
CA GLN A 243 -5.37 1.35 -21.20
C GLN A 243 -5.35 -0.13 -20.85
N THR A 244 -5.71 -0.97 -21.81
CA THR A 244 -5.53 -2.42 -21.65
C THR A 244 -4.04 -2.73 -21.73
N PRO A 245 -3.43 -3.36 -20.72
CA PRO A 245 -2.03 -3.74 -20.81
C PRO A 245 -1.83 -4.74 -21.95
N ASP A 246 -0.74 -4.57 -22.70
CA ASP A 246 -0.35 -5.55 -23.71
C ASP A 246 0.29 -6.77 -23.02
N LEU A 247 -0.45 -7.88 -22.96
CA LEU A 247 -0.01 -9.15 -22.38
C LEU A 247 0.18 -10.24 -23.46
N SER A 248 0.37 -9.82 -24.72
CA SER A 248 0.49 -10.75 -25.86
C SER A 248 1.71 -11.67 -25.74
N ASP A 249 2.78 -11.19 -25.12
CA ASP A 249 4.01 -11.92 -24.83
C ASP A 249 3.82 -13.12 -23.89
N LEU A 250 2.80 -13.07 -23.02
CA LEU A 250 2.55 -14.12 -22.04
C LEU A 250 1.72 -15.28 -22.58
N ASN A 251 1.10 -15.15 -23.76
CA ASN A 251 0.22 -16.18 -24.37
C ASN A 251 -0.92 -16.66 -23.43
N MET A 252 -1.55 -15.73 -22.70
CA MET A 252 -2.61 -16.01 -21.72
C MET A 252 -4.04 -15.88 -22.29
N SER A 253 -4.23 -16.01 -23.61
CA SER A 253 -5.53 -15.79 -24.27
C SER A 253 -6.68 -16.61 -23.67
N ASN A 254 -6.37 -17.78 -23.13
CA ASN A 254 -7.36 -18.72 -22.60
C ASN A 254 -7.75 -18.44 -21.14
N LEU A 255 -6.99 -17.56 -20.47
CA LEU A 255 -7.17 -17.17 -19.07
C LEU A 255 -7.59 -15.70 -18.95
N LEU A 256 -7.51 -14.95 -20.05
CA LEU A 256 -7.75 -13.52 -20.08
C LEU A 256 -9.15 -13.21 -20.58
N VAL A 257 -9.94 -12.58 -19.73
CA VAL A 257 -11.20 -11.94 -20.13
C VAL A 257 -10.96 -10.44 -20.22
N LYS A 258 -11.28 -9.85 -21.36
CA LYS A 258 -11.25 -8.39 -21.55
C LYS A 258 -12.67 -7.86 -21.54
N THR A 259 -12.91 -6.87 -20.69
CA THR A 259 -14.19 -6.17 -20.64
C THR A 259 -13.92 -4.69 -20.77
N GLN A 260 -14.51 -4.08 -21.80
CA GLN A 260 -14.50 -2.63 -21.97
C GLN A 260 -15.72 -2.05 -21.25
N LEU A 261 -15.51 -0.98 -20.50
CA LEU A 261 -16.60 -0.22 -19.90
C LEU A 261 -17.03 0.86 -20.89
N GLU A 262 -18.26 0.74 -21.36
CA GLU A 262 -18.87 1.77 -22.19
C GLU A 262 -19.25 3.00 -21.35
N PRO A 263 -19.23 4.21 -21.93
CA PRO A 263 -19.81 5.36 -21.30
C PRO A 263 -21.30 5.15 -20.98
N PHE A 264 -21.80 5.88 -19.98
CA PHE A 264 -23.20 5.81 -19.63
C PHE A 264 -24.07 6.35 -20.76
N ASP A 265 -25.16 5.64 -21.03
CA ASP A 265 -26.19 6.10 -21.95
C ASP A 265 -27.10 7.15 -21.30
N GLU A 266 -28.03 7.70 -22.09
CA GLU A 266 -28.95 8.73 -21.60
C GLU A 266 -29.81 8.23 -20.41
N ALA A 267 -30.20 6.95 -20.41
CA ALA A 267 -31.04 6.39 -19.36
C ALA A 267 -30.29 6.34 -18.02
N ILE A 268 -29.05 5.86 -18.02
CA ILE A 268 -28.20 5.81 -16.82
C ILE A 268 -27.81 7.22 -16.36
N VAL A 269 -27.51 8.14 -17.30
CA VAL A 269 -27.23 9.54 -16.97
C VAL A 269 -28.44 10.16 -16.27
N ARG A 270 -29.65 9.95 -16.80
CA ARG A 270 -30.87 10.47 -16.20
C ARG A 270 -31.11 9.90 -14.79
N GLU A 271 -31.02 8.57 -14.63
CA GLU A 271 -31.11 7.91 -13.30
C GLU A 271 -30.09 8.50 -12.32
N TYR A 272 -28.85 8.71 -12.76
CA TYR A 272 -27.80 9.27 -11.93
C TYR A 272 -28.14 10.68 -11.41
N PHE A 273 -28.61 11.57 -12.29
CA PHE A 273 -28.96 12.95 -11.90
C PHE A 273 -30.25 13.01 -11.08
N GLU A 274 -31.32 12.38 -11.55
CA GLU A 274 -32.65 12.47 -10.93
C GLU A 274 -32.71 11.65 -9.63
N ASP A 275 -32.29 10.38 -9.67
CA ASP A 275 -32.50 9.48 -8.54
C ASP A 275 -31.39 9.57 -7.51
N ARG A 276 -30.13 9.68 -7.95
CA ARG A 276 -28.97 9.63 -7.03
C ARG A 276 -28.53 11.00 -6.56
N ARG A 277 -28.53 11.99 -7.45
CA ARG A 277 -28.12 13.37 -7.13
C ARG A 277 -29.29 14.29 -6.77
N LYS A 278 -30.54 13.85 -7.00
CA LYS A 278 -31.76 14.62 -6.73
C LYS A 278 -31.80 15.96 -7.48
N VAL A 279 -31.19 16.01 -8.66
CA VAL A 279 -31.20 17.18 -9.55
C VAL A 279 -32.38 17.02 -10.51
N THR A 280 -33.45 17.78 -10.28
CA THR A 280 -34.71 17.70 -11.04
C THR A 280 -34.97 18.88 -11.98
N LEU A 281 -33.98 19.77 -12.14
CA LEU A 281 -34.08 20.90 -13.08
C LEU A 281 -34.31 20.37 -14.50
N GLY A 282 -35.01 21.15 -15.34
CA GLY A 282 -35.33 20.83 -16.74
C GLY A 282 -34.09 20.78 -17.64
N LEU A 283 -33.18 19.87 -17.31
CA LEU A 283 -31.91 19.67 -17.96
C LEU A 283 -32.15 19.00 -19.31
N ASP A 284 -31.46 19.51 -20.33
CA ASP A 284 -31.37 18.82 -21.61
C ASP A 284 -30.36 17.67 -21.50
N TRP A 285 -30.88 16.46 -21.27
CA TRP A 285 -30.08 15.25 -21.12
C TRP A 285 -29.18 14.97 -22.32
N ARG A 286 -29.62 15.34 -23.53
CA ARG A 286 -28.83 15.18 -24.74
C ARG A 286 -27.59 16.08 -24.69
N THR A 287 -27.76 17.33 -24.26
CA THR A 287 -26.64 18.26 -24.09
C THR A 287 -25.68 17.74 -23.02
N ILE A 288 -26.17 17.30 -21.85
CA ILE A 288 -25.32 16.73 -20.79
C ILE A 288 -24.53 15.52 -21.31
N LEU A 289 -25.19 14.60 -22.02
CA LEU A 289 -24.55 13.40 -22.56
C LEU A 289 -23.48 13.78 -23.59
N VAL A 290 -23.77 14.71 -24.51
CA VAL A 290 -22.80 15.18 -25.51
C VAL A 290 -21.60 15.88 -24.86
N THR A 291 -21.82 16.72 -23.86
CA THR A 291 -20.74 17.47 -23.20
C THR A 291 -19.89 16.58 -22.29
N SER A 292 -20.50 15.64 -21.57
CA SER A 292 -19.79 14.72 -20.67
C SER A 292 -19.19 13.51 -21.38
N GLY A 293 -19.69 13.20 -22.58
CA GLY A 293 -19.41 11.94 -23.28
C GLY A 293 -19.89 10.69 -22.51
N GLY A 294 -20.81 10.83 -21.54
CA GLY A 294 -21.25 9.72 -20.69
C GLY A 294 -20.20 9.27 -19.65
N VAL A 295 -19.11 10.03 -19.46
CA VAL A 295 -18.03 9.65 -18.56
C VAL A 295 -18.41 9.94 -17.10
N PRO A 296 -18.37 8.95 -16.19
CA PRO A 296 -18.84 9.12 -14.80
C PRO A 296 -18.20 10.29 -14.05
N GLY A 297 -16.90 10.54 -14.25
CA GLY A 297 -16.20 11.66 -13.61
C GLY A 297 -16.69 13.03 -14.07
N ALA A 298 -16.96 13.19 -15.38
CA ALA A 298 -17.51 14.43 -15.92
C ALA A 298 -18.94 14.66 -15.43
N LEU A 299 -19.76 13.60 -15.42
CA LEU A 299 -21.13 13.65 -14.90
C LEU A 299 -21.17 14.05 -13.42
N ALA A 300 -20.24 13.53 -12.60
CA ALA A 300 -20.14 13.90 -11.19
C ALA A 300 -19.84 15.39 -11.00
N MET A 301 -18.85 15.93 -11.74
CA MET A 301 -18.52 17.36 -11.67
C MET A 301 -19.69 18.24 -12.12
N MET A 302 -20.38 17.87 -13.20
CA MET A 302 -21.56 18.59 -13.67
C MET A 302 -22.69 18.59 -12.63
N ALA A 303 -22.95 17.45 -11.99
CA ALA A 303 -23.95 17.35 -10.94
C ALA A 303 -23.59 18.24 -9.74
N ASP A 304 -22.33 18.23 -9.29
CA ASP A 304 -21.89 19.05 -8.17
C ASP A 304 -22.02 20.56 -8.50
N HIS A 305 -21.72 20.97 -9.75
CA HIS A 305 -21.95 22.35 -10.20
C HIS A 305 -23.44 22.73 -10.23
N ALA A 306 -24.32 21.85 -10.73
CA ALA A 306 -25.76 22.10 -10.77
C ALA A 306 -26.35 22.26 -9.36
N MET A 307 -25.89 21.45 -8.41
CA MET A 307 -26.31 21.54 -7.00
C MET A 307 -25.82 22.84 -6.34
N ALA A 308 -24.61 23.29 -6.65
CA ALA A 308 -24.06 24.53 -6.11
C ALA A 308 -24.83 25.77 -6.60
N THR A 309 -25.31 25.78 -7.86
CA THR A 309 -26.13 26.88 -8.39
C THR A 309 -27.49 26.95 -7.73
N THR A 310 -28.13 25.81 -7.45
CA THR A 310 -29.44 25.81 -6.75
C THR A 310 -29.35 26.32 -5.33
N SER A 311 -28.25 26.04 -4.61
CA SER A 311 -28.08 26.55 -3.25
C SER A 311 -27.75 28.04 -3.19
N ALA A 312 -27.04 28.58 -4.19
CA ALA A 312 -26.63 29.98 -4.19
C ALA A 312 -27.79 30.95 -4.49
N ASP A 313 -28.78 30.52 -5.29
CA ASP A 313 -29.97 31.31 -5.59
C ASP A 313 -30.95 31.39 -4.40
N ASP A 314 -30.88 30.45 -3.44
CA ASP A 314 -31.73 30.45 -2.24
C ASP A 314 -31.19 31.35 -1.11
N ASP A 315 -29.88 31.61 -1.04
CA ASP A 315 -29.29 32.39 0.08
C ASP A 315 -29.24 33.91 -0.17
N PHE A 316 -29.28 34.37 -1.43
CA PHE A 316 -29.09 35.81 -1.72
C PHE A 316 -30.37 36.65 -1.60
N PHE A 317 -31.56 36.05 -1.65
CA PHE A 317 -32.84 36.78 -1.60
C PHE A 317 -33.63 36.60 -0.31
N ASN A 318 -33.12 35.86 0.68
CA ASN A 318 -33.85 35.61 1.93
C ASN A 318 -33.56 36.61 3.06
N ASP A 319 -32.69 37.60 2.84
CA ASP A 319 -32.35 38.67 3.81
C ASP A 319 -32.69 40.10 3.32
N LEU A 320 -33.60 40.25 2.35
CA LEU A 320 -34.18 41.54 1.93
C LEU A 320 -35.72 41.53 2.09
#